data_AF-Q6UWQ5-F1
#
_entry.id   AF-Q6UWQ5-F1
#
_cell.length_a   1.000
_cell.length_b   1.000
_cell.length_c   1.000
_cell.angle_alpha   90.00
_cell.angle_beta   90.00
_cell.angle_gamma   90.00
#
_symmetry.space_group_name_H-M   'P 1'
#
loop_
_entity.id
_entity.type
_entity.pdbx_description
1 polymer ?
#
loop_
_entity_poly.entity_id
_entity_poly.type
_entity_poly.pdbx_seq_one_letter_code
_entity_poly.pdbx_strand_id
1 'polypeptide(L)'
;MKAAGILTLIGCLVTGAESKIYTRCKLAKIFSRAGLDNYWGFSLGNWICMAYYESGYNTTAQTVLDDGSIDYGIFQINSFAWCRRGKLKENNHCHVACSALITDDLTDAIICARKIVKETQGMNYWQGWKKHCEGRDLSEWKKGCEVS
;
A
#
# COMPACT_ATOMS: atom_id res chain seq x y z
N MET A 1 8.96 37.72 -43.75
CA MET A 1 8.94 37.32 -42.32
C MET A 1 8.52 35.85 -42.26
N LYS A 2 9.40 34.92 -41.90
CA LYS A 2 9.07 33.50 -41.75
C LYS A 2 9.04 33.16 -40.27
N ALA A 3 7.86 33.10 -39.68
CA ALA A 3 7.66 32.55 -38.34
C ALA A 3 7.31 31.07 -38.50
N ALA A 4 8.33 30.20 -38.43
CA ALA A 4 8.12 28.77 -38.34
C ALA A 4 7.71 28.45 -36.89
N GLY A 5 6.41 28.30 -36.66
CA GLY A 5 5.89 27.87 -35.36
C GLY A 5 6.25 26.41 -35.11
N ILE A 6 7.13 26.17 -34.15
CA ILE A 6 7.42 24.83 -33.64
C ILE A 6 6.34 24.52 -32.60
N LEU A 7 5.30 23.78 -33.01
CA LEU A 7 4.32 23.22 -32.09
C LEU A 7 4.90 21.92 -31.52
N THR A 8 5.66 21.99 -30.43
CA THR A 8 6.05 20.82 -29.66
C THR A 8 4.83 20.31 -28.88
N LEU A 9 4.09 19.38 -29.49
CA LEU A 9 3.05 18.63 -28.80
C LEU A 9 3.75 17.67 -27.82
N ILE A 10 3.85 18.06 -26.55
CA ILE A 10 4.32 17.19 -25.47
C ILE A 10 3.26 16.10 -25.30
N GLY A 11 3.54 14.91 -25.84
CA GLY A 11 2.73 13.72 -25.58
C GLY A 11 2.82 13.36 -24.10
N CYS A 12 1.80 13.72 -23.32
CA CYS A 12 1.60 13.11 -22.02
C CYS A 12 1.26 11.64 -22.25
N LEU A 13 2.28 10.77 -22.15
CA LEU A 13 2.07 9.36 -21.86
C LEU A 13 1.44 9.29 -20.47
N VAL A 14 0.13 9.40 -20.40
CA VAL A 14 -0.62 8.99 -19.23
C VAL A 14 -0.54 7.47 -19.23
N THR A 15 0.51 6.92 -18.64
CA THR A 15 0.49 5.52 -18.22
C THR A 15 -0.64 5.42 -17.21
N GLY A 16 -1.81 4.95 -17.66
CA GLY A 16 -2.91 4.66 -16.75
C GLY A 16 -2.35 3.74 -15.67
N ALA A 17 -2.46 4.14 -14.41
CA ALA A 17 -2.23 3.22 -13.32
C ALA A 17 -3.35 2.18 -13.39
N GLU A 18 -3.11 1.07 -14.09
CA GLU A 18 -4.06 -0.03 -14.11
C GLU A 18 -4.20 -0.59 -12.69
N SER A 19 -5.44 -0.74 -12.24
CA SER A 19 -5.74 -1.37 -10.96
C SER A 19 -5.39 -2.84 -11.02
N LYS A 20 -4.57 -3.31 -10.08
CA LYS A 20 -4.20 -4.72 -10.01
C LYS A 20 -4.68 -5.34 -8.72
N ILE A 21 -5.49 -6.38 -8.87
CA ILE A 21 -5.81 -7.27 -7.78
C ILE A 21 -4.77 -8.39 -7.81
N TYR A 22 -3.91 -8.41 -6.80
CA TYR A 22 -2.93 -9.48 -6.71
C TYR A 22 -3.56 -10.77 -6.20
N THR A 23 -3.03 -11.91 -6.66
CA THR A 23 -3.33 -13.19 -6.03
C THR A 23 -2.54 -13.34 -4.72
N ARG A 24 -3.09 -14.11 -3.78
CA ARG A 24 -2.48 -14.41 -2.47
C ARG A 24 -1.00 -14.82 -2.59
N CYS A 25 -0.69 -15.79 -3.45
CA CYS A 25 0.68 -16.28 -3.57
C CYS A 25 1.63 -15.32 -4.30
N LYS A 26 1.12 -14.49 -5.21
CA LYS A 26 1.96 -13.44 -5.82
C LYS A 26 2.36 -12.40 -4.77
N LEU A 27 1.43 -12.00 -3.90
CA LEU A 27 1.75 -11.11 -2.76
C LEU A 27 2.67 -11.77 -1.74
N ALA A 28 2.43 -13.03 -1.39
CA ALA A 28 3.30 -13.76 -0.48
C ALA A 28 4.77 -13.70 -0.93
N LYS A 29 5.02 -13.95 -2.23
CA LYS A 29 6.37 -13.87 -2.82
C LYS A 29 6.94 -12.45 -2.78
N ILE A 30 6.14 -11.42 -3.07
CA ILE A 30 6.58 -10.02 -3.00
C ILE A 30 6.92 -9.61 -1.57
N PHE A 31 6.01 -9.86 -0.62
CA PHE A 31 6.18 -9.51 0.78
C PHE A 31 7.36 -10.26 1.42
N SER A 32 7.55 -11.54 1.09
CA SER A 32 8.71 -12.31 1.52
C SER A 32 10.02 -11.71 0.99
N ARG A 33 10.10 -11.40 -0.31
CA ARG A 33 11.28 -10.76 -0.92
C ARG A 33 11.56 -9.36 -0.39
N ALA A 34 10.52 -8.63 0.01
CA ALA A 34 10.64 -7.32 0.62
C ALA A 34 11.03 -7.36 2.11
N GLY A 35 11.24 -8.56 2.68
CA GLY A 35 11.67 -8.72 4.07
C GLY A 35 10.58 -8.40 5.09
N LEU A 36 9.31 -8.63 4.73
CA LEU A 36 8.19 -8.47 5.67
C LEU A 36 8.01 -9.67 6.59
N ASP A 37 8.47 -10.86 6.21
CA ASP A 37 8.42 -12.00 7.11
C ASP A 37 9.30 -11.78 8.34
N ASN A 38 8.71 -11.98 9.52
CA ASN A 38 9.30 -11.68 10.83
C ASN A 38 9.68 -10.21 11.08
N TYR A 39 9.22 -9.27 10.24
CA TYR A 39 9.43 -7.85 10.50
C TYR A 39 8.65 -7.41 11.73
N TRP A 40 9.37 -6.92 12.75
CA TRP A 40 8.78 -6.57 14.06
C TRP A 40 7.92 -7.72 14.62
N GLY A 41 8.43 -8.95 14.54
CA GLY A 41 7.76 -10.14 15.11
C GLY A 41 6.48 -10.58 14.40
N PHE A 42 6.05 -9.91 13.33
CA PHE A 42 4.89 -10.31 12.55
C PHE A 42 5.31 -11.27 11.43
N SER A 43 4.67 -12.44 11.39
CA SER A 43 4.88 -13.42 10.32
C SER A 43 4.38 -12.91 8.97
N LEU A 44 4.87 -13.50 7.87
CA LEU A 44 4.38 -13.23 6.52
C LEU A 44 2.84 -13.38 6.41
N GLY A 45 2.25 -14.33 7.14
CA GLY A 45 0.81 -14.53 7.19
C GLY A 45 0.05 -13.31 7.73
N ASN A 46 0.62 -12.55 8.65
CA ASN A 46 0.02 -11.30 9.14
C ASN A 46 -0.12 -10.26 8.03
N TRP A 47 0.93 -10.08 7.23
CA TRP A 47 0.94 -9.13 6.12
C TRP A 47 -0.05 -9.53 5.02
N ILE A 48 -0.08 -10.81 4.66
CA ILE A 48 -1.01 -11.35 3.65
C ILE A 48 -2.47 -11.27 4.14
N CYS A 49 -2.73 -11.57 5.41
CA CYS A 49 -4.06 -11.47 6.00
C CYS A 49 -4.52 -10.00 6.08
N MET A 50 -3.66 -9.10 6.54
CA MET A 50 -3.93 -7.66 6.60
C MET A 50 -4.30 -7.11 5.22
N ALA A 51 -3.45 -7.29 4.21
CA ALA A 51 -3.71 -6.79 2.87
C ALA A 51 -5.03 -7.31 2.26
N TYR A 52 -5.46 -8.52 2.63
CA TYR A 52 -6.74 -9.07 2.18
C TYR A 52 -7.93 -8.33 2.80
N TYR A 53 -7.92 -8.17 4.12
CA TYR A 53 -9.04 -7.57 4.83
C TYR A 53 -9.11 -6.05 4.69
N GLU A 54 -8.01 -5.39 4.37
CA GLU A 54 -7.98 -3.94 4.14
C GLU A 54 -8.39 -3.57 2.71
N SER A 55 -7.96 -4.31 1.68
CA SER A 55 -8.17 -3.90 0.28
C SER A 55 -8.62 -5.00 -0.67
N GLY A 56 -8.77 -6.24 -0.20
CA GLY A 56 -8.96 -7.39 -1.08
C GLY A 56 -7.81 -7.58 -2.07
N TYR A 57 -6.59 -7.17 -1.70
CA TYR A 57 -5.39 -7.17 -2.55
C TYR A 57 -5.42 -6.20 -3.75
N ASN A 58 -6.33 -5.22 -3.75
CA ASN A 58 -6.40 -4.21 -4.79
C ASN A 58 -5.38 -3.08 -4.51
N THR A 59 -4.39 -2.94 -5.39
CA THR A 59 -3.35 -1.90 -5.26
C THR A 59 -3.86 -0.48 -5.40
N THR A 60 -5.01 -0.27 -6.00
CA THR A 60 -5.60 1.06 -6.25
C THR A 60 -6.81 1.37 -5.37
N ALA A 61 -7.08 0.52 -4.38
CA ALA A 61 -8.19 0.71 -3.46
C ALA A 61 -8.11 2.09 -2.79
N GLN A 62 -9.24 2.80 -2.75
CA GLN A 62 -9.36 4.08 -2.08
C GLN A 62 -10.65 4.10 -1.28
N THR A 63 -10.56 4.46 0.00
CA THR A 63 -11.71 4.57 0.89
C THR A 63 -11.77 5.96 1.46
N VAL A 64 -12.87 6.68 1.18
CA VAL A 64 -13.11 8.01 1.76
C VAL A 64 -13.71 7.84 3.15
N LEU A 65 -13.13 8.50 4.15
CA LEU A 65 -13.60 8.48 5.53
C LEU A 65 -14.47 9.71 5.84
N ASP A 66 -15.23 9.65 6.93
CA ASP A 66 -16.16 10.71 7.36
C ASP A 66 -15.48 12.06 7.65
N ASP A 67 -14.21 12.03 8.09
CA ASP A 67 -13.40 13.23 8.33
C ASP A 67 -12.85 13.86 7.03
N GLY A 68 -13.14 13.26 5.87
CA GLY A 68 -12.69 13.68 4.55
C GLY A 68 -11.25 13.26 4.21
N SER A 69 -10.57 12.50 5.08
CA SER A 69 -9.34 11.81 4.72
C SER A 69 -9.63 10.59 3.83
N ILE A 70 -8.59 10.08 3.17
CA ILE A 70 -8.70 8.94 2.26
C ILE A 70 -7.62 7.92 2.62
N ASP A 71 -8.01 6.65 2.69
CA ASP A 71 -7.11 5.51 2.80
C ASP A 71 -6.69 5.02 1.41
N TYR A 72 -5.38 4.83 1.20
CA TYR A 72 -4.80 4.53 -0.10
C TYR A 72 -4.17 3.15 -0.19
N GLY A 73 -4.48 2.48 -1.30
CA GLY A 73 -3.78 1.32 -1.82
C GLY A 73 -3.97 0.05 -1.01
N ILE A 74 -3.07 -0.90 -1.27
CA ILE A 74 -3.19 -2.27 -0.74
C ILE A 74 -3.20 -2.36 0.79
N PHE A 75 -2.56 -1.39 1.46
CA PHE A 75 -2.46 -1.29 2.91
C PHE A 75 -3.37 -0.22 3.51
N GLN A 76 -4.26 0.40 2.73
CA GLN A 76 -5.20 1.44 3.21
C GLN A 76 -4.51 2.50 4.09
N ILE A 77 -3.48 3.14 3.53
CA ILE A 77 -2.64 4.12 4.24
C ILE A 77 -3.30 5.50 4.16
N ASN A 78 -3.59 6.09 5.32
CA ASN A 78 -4.41 7.28 5.43
C ASN A 78 -3.67 8.59 5.11
N SER A 79 -4.31 9.49 4.35
CA SER A 79 -3.76 10.81 3.98
C SER A 79 -3.70 11.84 5.11
N PHE A 80 -4.43 11.66 6.20
CA PHE A 80 -4.36 12.54 7.36
C PHE A 80 -2.97 12.50 7.99
N ALA A 81 -2.41 11.30 8.16
CA ALA A 81 -1.17 11.09 8.90
C ALA A 81 0.01 10.70 8.00
N TRP A 82 -0.17 9.76 7.08
CA TRP A 82 0.96 8.98 6.58
C TRP A 82 1.46 9.40 5.21
N CYS A 83 0.57 9.82 4.30
CA CYS A 83 0.92 10.27 2.95
C CYS A 83 0.38 11.67 2.66
N ARG A 84 0.93 12.33 1.64
CA ARG A 84 0.46 13.64 1.16
C ARG A 84 -0.30 13.51 -0.16
N ARG A 85 -1.54 13.97 -0.20
CA ARG A 85 -2.32 14.07 -1.44
C ARG A 85 -2.01 15.34 -2.21
N GLY A 86 -1.72 16.42 -1.50
CA GLY A 86 -1.38 17.72 -2.11
C GLY A 86 -1.60 18.93 -1.19
N LYS A 87 -2.11 18.73 0.03
CA LYS A 87 -2.30 19.83 0.99
C LYS A 87 -1.05 19.94 1.88
N LEU A 88 -0.59 21.17 2.13
CA LEU A 88 0.55 21.44 3.01
C LEU A 88 0.31 21.07 4.49
N LYS A 89 -0.96 20.94 4.90
CA LYS A 89 -1.35 20.63 6.29
C LYS A 89 -1.32 19.13 6.64
N GLU A 90 -1.04 18.25 5.67
CA GLU A 90 -0.94 16.80 5.88
C GLU A 90 0.42 16.46 6.52
N ASN A 91 0.42 15.70 7.62
CA ASN A 91 1.63 15.36 8.39
C ASN A 91 2.66 14.63 7.52
N ASN A 92 2.19 13.73 6.66
CA ASN A 92 2.99 12.98 5.70
C ASN A 92 4.20 12.29 6.36
N HIS A 93 3.95 11.51 7.41
CA HIS A 93 5.02 10.83 8.15
C HIS A 93 5.88 9.95 7.25
N CYS A 94 5.31 9.30 6.22
CA CYS A 94 6.09 8.49 5.28
C CYS A 94 6.86 9.28 4.22
N HIS A 95 6.72 10.62 4.18
CA HIS A 95 7.38 11.49 3.20
C HIS A 95 7.10 11.10 1.75
N VAL A 96 5.85 10.71 1.46
CA VAL A 96 5.44 10.12 0.18
C VAL A 96 4.15 10.76 -0.34
N ALA A 97 4.00 10.86 -1.66
CA ALA A 97 2.72 11.24 -2.24
C ALA A 97 1.73 10.08 -2.13
N CYS A 98 0.47 10.33 -1.78
CA CYS A 98 -0.56 9.27 -1.71
C CYS A 98 -0.76 8.59 -3.07
N SER A 99 -0.50 9.28 -4.19
CA SER A 99 -0.52 8.70 -5.53
C SER A 99 0.54 7.62 -5.75
N ALA A 100 1.65 7.64 -5.03
CA ALA A 100 2.68 6.60 -5.11
C ALA A 100 2.25 5.30 -4.39
N LEU A 101 1.24 5.38 -3.51
CA LEU A 101 0.72 4.23 -2.77
C LEU A 101 -0.34 3.43 -3.53
N ILE A 102 -0.83 3.98 -4.65
CA ILE A 102 -1.85 3.35 -5.51
C ILE A 102 -1.28 2.94 -6.87
N THR A 103 -0.07 2.38 -6.86
CA THR A 103 0.60 1.90 -8.07
C THR A 103 0.81 0.39 -8.02
N ASP A 104 1.20 -0.18 -9.15
CA ASP A 104 1.56 -1.59 -9.28
C ASP A 104 2.87 -1.96 -8.57
N ASP A 105 3.74 -0.97 -8.37
CA ASP A 105 4.96 -1.07 -7.58
C ASP A 105 4.64 -0.82 -6.11
N LEU A 106 4.72 -1.89 -5.32
CA LEU A 106 4.40 -1.85 -3.91
C LEU A 106 5.53 -1.29 -3.03
N THR A 107 6.66 -0.86 -3.61
CA THR A 107 7.85 -0.46 -2.85
C THR A 107 7.54 0.65 -1.84
N ASP A 108 6.93 1.75 -2.28
CA ASP A 108 6.59 2.87 -1.39
C ASP A 108 5.53 2.50 -0.34
N ALA A 109 4.53 1.71 -0.75
CA ALA A 109 3.51 1.19 0.13
C ALA A 109 4.10 0.29 1.24
N ILE A 110 5.04 -0.59 0.89
CA ILE A 110 5.72 -1.50 1.82
C ILE A 110 6.62 -0.71 2.78
N ILE A 111 7.40 0.26 2.29
CA ILE A 111 8.25 1.11 3.13
C ILE A 111 7.39 1.87 4.15
N CYS A 112 6.28 2.46 3.70
CA CYS A 112 5.39 3.19 4.58
C CYS A 112 4.70 2.26 5.60
N ALA A 113 4.19 1.09 5.19
CA ALA A 113 3.58 0.13 6.11
C ALA A 113 4.54 -0.38 7.18
N ARG A 114 5.83 -0.60 6.84
CA ARG A 114 6.87 -0.93 7.83
C ARG A 114 7.06 0.19 8.85
N LYS A 115 7.08 1.44 8.40
CA LYS A 115 7.19 2.60 9.27
C LYS A 115 5.99 2.69 10.22
N ILE A 116 4.77 2.49 9.72
CA ILE A 116 3.54 2.44 10.52
C ILE A 116 3.67 1.38 11.61
N VAL A 117 4.06 0.15 11.28
CA VAL A 117 4.24 -0.92 12.29
C VAL A 117 5.24 -0.52 13.36
N LYS A 118 6.37 0.07 12.95
CA LYS A 118 7.41 0.50 13.90
C LYS A 118 6.93 1.60 14.83
N GLU A 119 6.27 2.63 14.31
CA GLU A 119 5.86 3.82 15.06
C GLU A 119 4.59 3.62 15.88
N THR A 120 3.69 2.76 15.43
CA THR A 120 2.48 2.37 16.19
C THR A 120 2.71 1.14 17.08
N GLN A 121 3.94 0.59 17.10
CA GLN A 121 4.36 -0.57 17.89
C GLN A 121 3.51 -1.82 17.65
N GLY A 122 3.05 -2.03 16.41
CA GLY A 122 2.24 -3.19 16.07
C GLY A 122 1.43 -3.00 14.80
N MET A 123 0.46 -3.90 14.58
CA MET A 123 -0.45 -3.85 13.42
C MET A 123 -1.85 -3.30 13.76
N ASN A 124 -2.03 -2.74 14.95
CA ASN A 124 -3.33 -2.22 15.43
C ASN A 124 -3.84 -0.99 14.66
N TYR A 125 -3.01 -0.36 13.84
CA TYR A 125 -3.43 0.65 12.87
C TYR A 125 -4.51 0.09 11.92
N TRP A 126 -4.34 -1.14 11.44
CA TRP A 126 -5.23 -1.81 10.49
C TRP A 126 -6.40 -2.51 11.20
N GLN A 127 -7.60 -1.94 11.12
CA GLN A 127 -8.77 -2.49 11.82
C GLN A 127 -9.26 -3.82 11.23
N GLY A 128 -9.11 -4.02 9.92
CA GLY A 128 -9.38 -5.29 9.25
C GLY A 128 -8.42 -6.38 9.76
N TRP A 129 -7.12 -6.08 9.86
CA TRP A 129 -6.17 -7.02 10.48
C TRP A 129 -6.53 -7.32 11.93
N LYS A 130 -6.80 -6.30 12.74
CA LYS A 130 -7.13 -6.47 14.16
C LYS A 130 -8.33 -7.39 14.35
N LYS A 131 -9.39 -7.18 13.58
CA LYS A 131 -10.63 -7.97 13.67
C LYS A 131 -10.47 -9.40 13.19
N HIS A 132 -9.70 -9.62 12.13
CA HIS A 132 -9.73 -10.88 11.38
C HIS A 132 -8.44 -11.71 11.46
N CYS A 133 -7.33 -11.14 11.89
CA CYS A 133 -6.01 -11.76 11.83
C CYS A 133 -5.33 -11.86 13.21
N GLU A 134 -5.51 -10.87 14.09
CA GLU A 134 -4.85 -10.81 15.39
C GLU A 134 -5.08 -12.07 16.22
N GLY A 135 -4.01 -12.65 16.76
CA GLY A 135 -4.05 -13.80 17.66
C GLY A 135 -4.46 -15.14 17.01
N ARG A 136 -4.60 -15.20 15.68
CA ARG A 136 -4.98 -16.43 14.97
C ARG A 136 -3.75 -17.15 14.40
N ASP A 137 -3.92 -18.44 14.12
CA ASP A 137 -2.96 -19.15 13.28
C ASP A 137 -3.11 -18.66 11.83
N LEU A 138 -2.05 -18.02 11.32
CA LEU A 138 -2.01 -17.46 9.97
C LEU A 138 -1.12 -18.29 9.02
N SER A 139 -0.74 -19.51 9.40
CA SER A 139 0.08 -20.41 8.57
C SER A 139 -0.57 -20.71 7.21
N GLU A 140 -1.89 -20.88 7.17
CA GLU A 140 -2.65 -21.12 5.94
C GLU A 140 -2.52 -19.99 4.91
N TRP A 141 -2.26 -18.75 5.33
CA TRP A 141 -2.13 -17.61 4.42
C TRP A 141 -0.91 -17.70 3.50
N LYS A 142 0.15 -18.41 3.90
CA LYS A 142 1.33 -18.65 3.05
C LYS A 142 1.38 -20.05 2.44
N LYS A 143 0.48 -20.95 2.85
CA LYS A 143 0.45 -22.35 2.40
C LYS A 143 0.29 -22.46 0.88
N GLY A 144 1.12 -23.31 0.28
CA GLY A 144 1.15 -23.55 -1.16
C GLY A 144 1.75 -22.42 -2.01
N CYS A 145 2.31 -21.37 -1.40
CA CYS A 145 2.85 -20.23 -2.15
C CYS A 145 4.35 -20.29 -2.43
N GLU A 146 5.04 -21.37 -2.06
CA GLU A 146 6.48 -21.57 -2.30
C GLU A 146 7.33 -20.40 -1.76
N VAL A 147 7.02 -20.01 -0.52
CA VAL A 147 7.77 -19.02 0.26
C VAL A 147 8.24 -19.68 1.54
N SER A 148 9.42 -19.30 2.02
CA SER A 148 9.97 -19.79 3.29
C SER A 148 9.07 -19.43 4.48
#